data_AF-A0AAJ2NTQ8-F1
#
_entry.id   AF-A0AAJ2NTQ8-F1
#
_cell.length_a   1.000
_cell.length_b   1.000
_cell.length_c   1.000
_cell.angle_alpha   90.00
_cell.angle_beta   90.00
_cell.angle_gamma   90.00
#
_symmetry.space_group_name_H-M   'P 1'
#
loop_
_entity.id
_entity.type
_entity.pdbx_description
1 polymer ?
#
loop_
_entity_poly.entity_id
_entity_poly.type
_entity_poly.pdbx_seq_one_letter_code
_entity_poly.pdbx_strand_id
1 'polypeptide(L)' 'KKVLPYQPFLIKPNHHELGELFEASISTPEEVIPYGRKLIEMGAQNVIVSLAEKGAVFLTHDATYHAKVPKGEVKNS' A
#
# COMPACT_ATOMS: atom_id res chain seq x y z
N LYS A 1 12.46 -7.50 -0.72
CA LYS A 1 11.93 -8.85 -0.37
C LYS A 1 12.58 -9.51 0.87
N LYS A 2 13.56 -8.90 1.55
CA LYS A 2 14.29 -9.55 2.67
C LYS A 2 13.57 -9.60 4.02
N VAL A 3 12.56 -8.76 4.24
CA VAL A 3 11.93 -8.58 5.57
C VAL A 3 10.59 -9.30 5.76
N LEU A 4 9.88 -9.61 4.68
CA LEU A 4 8.55 -10.22 4.72
C LEU A 4 8.51 -11.58 5.45
N PRO A 5 9.52 -12.47 5.30
CA PRO A 5 9.55 -13.73 6.05
C PRO A 5 9.63 -13.57 7.57
N TYR A 6 10.04 -12.40 8.08
CA TYR A 6 10.08 -12.11 9.52
C TYR A 6 8.76 -11.54 10.06
N GLN A 7 7.68 -11.64 9.29
CA GLN A 7 6.33 -11.23 9.68
C GLN A 7 6.24 -9.81 10.25
N PRO A 8 6.70 -8.79 9.52
CA PRO A 8 6.70 -7.42 10.02
C PRO A 8 5.28 -6.99 10.34
N PHE A 9 5.12 -6.26 11.46
CA PHE A 9 3.82 -5.74 11.87
C PHE A 9 3.18 -4.85 10.79
N LEU A 10 3.99 -3.99 10.15
CA LEU A 10 3.52 -3.08 9.12
C LEU A 10 4.59 -2.88 8.05
N ILE A 11 4.16 -2.82 6.80
CA ILE A 11 4.96 -2.29 5.69
C ILE A 11 4.21 -1.15 5.01
N LYS A 12 4.97 -0.16 4.52
CA LYS A 12 4.40 1.07 3.94
C LYS A 12 4.97 1.41 2.56
N PRO A 13 4.83 0.56 1.53
CA PRO A 13 5.25 0.94 0.19
C PRO A 13 4.43 2.12 -0.36
N ASN A 14 4.96 2.83 -1.33
CA ASN A 14 4.16 3.67 -2.21
C ASN A 14 3.70 2.88 -3.47
N HIS A 15 2.78 3.44 -4.25
CA HIS A 15 2.24 2.79 -5.45
C HIS A 15 3.29 2.47 -6.53
N HIS A 16 4.37 3.25 -6.66
CA HIS A 16 5.47 2.93 -7.57
C HIS A 16 6.29 1.74 -7.09
N GLU A 17 6.66 1.71 -5.81
CA GLU A 17 7.39 0.59 -5.20
C GLU A 17 6.59 -0.72 -5.27
N LEU A 18 5.27 -0.64 -5.06
CA LEU A 18 4.37 -1.77 -5.19
C LEU A 18 4.25 -2.25 -6.64
N GLY A 19 4.17 -1.31 -7.59
CA GLY A 19 4.16 -1.59 -9.01
C GLY A 19 5.45 -2.27 -9.49
N GLU A 20 6.61 -1.76 -9.09
CA GLU A 20 7.92 -2.36 -9.39
C GLU A 20 8.03 -3.77 -8.82
N LEU A 21 7.52 -4.00 -7.60
CA LEU A 21 7.58 -5.30 -6.94
C LEU A 21 6.83 -6.41 -7.69
N PHE A 22 5.74 -6.05 -8.37
CA PHE A 22 4.84 -6.96 -9.05
C PHE A 22 4.75 -6.75 -10.57
N GLU A 23 5.67 -5.97 -11.13
CA GLU A 23 5.74 -5.64 -12.56
C GLU A 23 4.39 -5.13 -13.11
N ALA A 24 3.77 -4.22 -12.35
CA ALA A 24 2.43 -3.70 -12.62
C ALA A 24 2.39 -2.17 -12.58
N SER A 25 1.43 -1.58 -13.30
CA SER A 25 1.09 -0.17 -13.15
C SER A 25 -0.08 -0.04 -12.19
N ILE A 26 0.09 0.76 -11.13
CA ILE A 26 -0.91 1.00 -10.10
C ILE A 26 -1.20 2.49 -10.06
N SER A 27 -2.41 2.86 -10.45
CA SER A 27 -2.87 4.24 -10.56
C SER A 27 -4.10 4.52 -9.70
N THR A 28 -4.84 3.51 -9.24
CA THR A 28 -6.04 3.68 -8.41
C THR A 28 -5.94 2.97 -7.07
N PRO A 29 -6.64 3.44 -6.02
CA PRO A 29 -6.76 2.72 -4.76
C PRO A 29 -7.27 1.29 -4.93
N GLU A 30 -8.18 1.06 -5.87
CA GLU A 30 -8.75 -0.26 -6.15
C GLU A 30 -7.71 -1.23 -6.72
N GLU A 31 -6.82 -0.75 -7.59
CA GLU A 31 -5.72 -1.55 -8.16
C GLU A 31 -4.70 -1.98 -7.10
N VAL A 32 -4.58 -1.27 -5.98
CA VAL A 32 -3.67 -1.66 -4.89
C VAL A 32 -4.09 -2.97 -4.24
N ILE A 33 -5.40 -3.19 -4.10
CA ILE A 33 -5.96 -4.25 -3.26
C ILE A 33 -5.34 -5.63 -3.57
N PRO A 34 -5.32 -6.13 -4.83
CA PRO A 34 -4.74 -7.44 -5.12
C PRO A 34 -3.25 -7.55 -4.75
N TYR A 35 -2.47 -6.49 -4.90
CA TYR A 35 -1.03 -6.51 -4.60
C TYR A 35 -0.73 -6.33 -3.11
N GLY A 36 -1.51 -5.50 -2.42
CA GLY A 36 -1.46 -5.37 -0.97
C GLY A 36 -1.82 -6.69 -0.28
N ARG A 37 -2.78 -7.45 -0.81
CA ARG A 37 -3.13 -8.78 -0.31
C ARG A 37 -2.00 -9.79 -0.50
N LYS A 38 -1.33 -9.80 -1.66
CA LYS A 38 -0.12 -10.62 -1.87
C LYS A 38 0.97 -10.31 -0.85
N LEU A 39 1.17 -9.05 -0.49
CA LEU A 39 2.14 -8.68 0.54
C LEU A 39 1.81 -9.25 1.93
N ILE A 40 0.51 -9.34 2.27
CA ILE A 40 0.05 -10.01 3.49
C ILE A 40 0.32 -11.50 3.42
N GLU A 41 -0.01 -12.14 2.30
CA GLU A 41 0.28 -13.57 2.06
C GLU A 41 1.79 -13.88 2.14
N MET A 42 2.63 -12.93 1.73
CA MET A 42 4.10 -13.04 1.80
C MET A 42 4.66 -12.82 3.22
N GLY A 43 3.83 -12.38 4.18
CA GLY A 43 4.17 -12.34 5.61
C GLY A 43 3.87 -11.03 6.33
N ALA A 44 3.56 -9.92 5.65
CA ALA A 44 3.22 -8.69 6.37
C ALA A 44 1.90 -8.85 7.13
N GLN A 45 1.85 -8.45 8.40
CA GLN A 45 0.58 -8.49 9.16
C GLN A 45 -0.36 -7.37 8.71
N ASN A 46 0.21 -6.23 8.34
CA ASN A 46 -0.52 -5.07 7.84
C ASN A 46 0.25 -4.38 6.71
N VAL A 47 -0.48 -3.76 5.79
CA VAL A 47 0.07 -3.04 4.63
C VAL A 47 -0.61 -1.69 4.49
N ILE A 48 0.16 -0.60 4.41
CA ILE A 48 -0.33 0.70 3.97
C ILE A 48 0.31 1.02 2.62
N VAL A 49 -0.50 1.37 1.63
CA VAL A 49 0.02 1.80 0.33
C VAL A 49 -0.42 3.24 0.08
N SER A 50 0.55 4.13 -0.12
CA SER A 50 0.28 5.54 -0.42
C SER A 50 0.24 5.81 -1.93
N LEU A 51 -0.77 6.56 -2.37
CA LEU A 51 -1.05 6.93 -3.76
C LEU A 51 -1.08 8.45 -3.99
N ALA A 52 -0.17 9.20 -3.35
CA ALA A 52 -0.09 10.66 -3.47
C ALA A 52 -1.46 11.34 -3.25
N GLU A 53 -1.95 12.14 -4.19
CA GLU A 53 -3.23 12.85 -4.11
C GLU A 53 -4.46 11.93 -4.04
N LYS A 54 -4.30 10.65 -4.38
CA LYS A 54 -5.37 9.65 -4.38
C LYS A 54 -5.54 8.96 -3.02
N GLY A 55 -4.72 9.32 -2.03
CA GLY A 55 -4.87 8.86 -0.66
C GLY A 55 -4.03 7.64 -0.34
N ALA A 56 -4.57 6.78 0.52
CA ALA A 56 -3.90 5.56 0.92
C ALA A 56 -4.88 4.41 1.11
N VAL A 57 -4.40 3.19 0.90
CA VAL A 57 -5.13 1.95 1.20
C VAL A 57 -4.42 1.26 2.36
N PHE A 58 -5.18 0.95 3.40
CA PHE A 58 -4.73 0.15 4.53
C PHE A 58 -5.37 -1.24 4.45
N LEU A 59 -4.54 -2.27 4.48
CA LEU A 59 -4.95 -3.67 4.41
C LEU A 59 -4.50 -4.39 5.68
N THR A 60 -5.45 -5.09 6.30
CA THR A 60 -5.23 -6.09 7.35
C THR A 60 -5.68 -7.45 6.82
N HIS A 61 -5.49 -8.53 7.59
CA HIS A 61 -6.05 -9.84 7.23
C HIS A 61 -7.56 -9.78 6.96
N ASP A 62 -8.32 -9.04 7.79
CA ASP A 62 -9.79 -9.09 7.78
C ASP A 62 -10.44 -7.96 6.99
N ALA A 63 -9.74 -6.84 6.78
CA ALA A 63 -10.36 -5.62 6.29
C ALA A 63 -9.45 -4.82 5.35
N THR A 64 -10.09 -4.01 4.52
CA THR A 64 -9.45 -3.00 3.67
C THR A 64 -10.10 -1.66 3.98
N TYR A 65 -9.29 -0.63 4.20
CA TYR A 65 -9.74 0.74 4.48
C TYR A 65 -9.11 1.71 3.50
N HIS A 66 -9.90 2.68 3.03
CA HIS A 66 -9.43 3.72 2.12
C HIS A 66 -9.41 5.06 2.85
N ALA A 67 -8.24 5.70 2.88
CA ALA A 67 -8.05 7.03 3.44
C ALA A 67 -8.00 8.05 2.30
N LYS A 68 -8.85 9.10 2.38
CA LYS A 68 -8.85 10.22 1.44
C LYS A 68 -7.88 11.31 1.93
N VAL A 69 -7.20 11.97 1.00
CA VAL A 69 -6.32 13.11 1.32
C VAL A 69 -7.18 14.34 1.64
N PRO A 70 -6.85 15.13 2.67
CA PRO A 70 -7.47 16.43 2.88
C PRO A 70 -7.18 17.36 1.69
N LYS A 71 -8.15 18.19 1.32
CA LYS A 71 -7.95 19.20 0.27
C LYS A 71 -7.12 20.35 0.84
N GLY A 72 -6.07 20.74 0.11
CA GLY A 72 -5.20 21.85 0.49
C GLY A 72 -4.09 22.08 -0.52
N GLU A 73 -3.38 23.18 -0.36
CA GLU A 73 -2.20 23.50 -1.16
C GLU A 73 -0.97 22.88 -0.47
N VAL A 74 -0.30 21.96 -1.16
CA VAL A 74 0.94 21.37 -0.66
C VAL A 74 2.05 22.43 -0.68
N LYS A 75 2.65 22.70 0.48
CA LYS A 75 3.78 23.63 0.59
C LYS A 75 5.15 22.94 0.55
N ASN A 76 5.20 21.67 0.96
CA ASN A 76 6.41 20.85 0.96
C ASN A 76 6.03 19.36 0.97
N SER A 77 6.91 18.51 0.43
CA SER A 77 6.72 17.06 0.26
C SER A 77 7.98 16.28 0.62
#